data_AF-A0A1M3BTP4-F1
#
_entry.id   AF-A0A1M3BTP4-F1
#
_cell.length_a   1.000
_cell.length_b   1.000
_cell.length_c   1.000
_cell.angle_alpha   90.00
_cell.angle_beta   90.00
_cell.angle_gamma   90.00
#
_symmetry.space_group_name_H-M   'P 1'
#
loop_
_entity.id
_entity.type
_entity.pdbx_description
1 polymer ?
#
loop_
_entity_poly.entity_id
_entity_poly.type
_entity_poly.pdbx_seq_one_letter_code
_entity_poly.pdbx_strand_id
1 'polypeptide(L)'
;MIEPTYKPDQWIIYKQDGGGGFGQIVGGSHDGESWTYSVRGPIIDTTFATARQDEITHYYENGSWLEPHSGGMNGGSAYTEQN
;
A
#
# COMPACT_ATOMS: atom_id res chain seq x y z
N MET A 1 -6.12 -16.18 8.77
CA MET A 1 -5.44 -15.59 7.60
C MET A 1 -5.25 -14.14 7.92
N ILE A 2 -4.07 -13.58 7.69
CA ILE A 2 -3.82 -12.16 7.93
C ILE A 2 -4.35 -11.42 6.70
N GLU A 3 -5.15 -10.39 6.92
CA GLU A 3 -5.71 -9.56 5.84
C GLU A 3 -4.68 -8.50 5.42
N PRO A 4 -4.64 -8.15 4.12
CA PRO A 4 -3.76 -7.10 3.64
C PRO A 4 -4.20 -5.72 4.14
N THR A 5 -3.22 -4.93 4.59
CA THR A 5 -3.42 -3.55 5.06
C THR A 5 -3.73 -2.57 3.92
N TYR A 6 -3.50 -2.96 2.66
CA TYR A 6 -3.92 -2.20 1.48
C TYR A 6 -4.60 -3.12 0.46
N LYS A 7 -5.63 -2.60 -0.22
CA LYS A 7 -6.43 -3.38 -1.17
C LYS A 7 -5.69 -3.54 -2.50
N PRO A 8 -5.96 -4.63 -3.26
CA PRO A 8 -5.63 -4.64 -4.68
C PRO A 8 -6.31 -3.44 -5.38
N ASP A 9 -5.69 -2.94 -6.43
CA ASP A 9 -6.08 -1.77 -7.21
C ASP A 9 -6.03 -0.41 -6.48
N GLN A 10 -5.56 -0.38 -5.23
CA GLN A 10 -5.39 0.86 -4.48
C GLN A 10 -4.13 1.60 -4.93
N TRP A 11 -4.24 2.92 -5.12
CA TRP A 11 -3.09 3.76 -5.41
C TRP A 11 -2.38 4.15 -4.13
N ILE A 12 -1.05 4.10 -4.14
CA ILE A 12 -0.21 4.42 -2.99
C ILE A 12 0.96 5.31 -3.38
N ILE A 13 1.44 6.09 -2.41
CA ILE A 13 2.73 6.79 -2.47
C ILE A 13 3.61 6.14 -1.41
N TYR A 14 4.77 5.66 -1.82
CA TYR A 14 5.70 4.95 -0.93
C TYR A 14 7.10 5.57 -1.03
N LYS A 15 7.90 5.39 0.02
CA LYS A 15 9.31 5.77 0.03
C LYS A 15 10.13 4.65 -0.60
N GLN A 16 11.12 5.02 -1.41
CA GLN A 16 12.15 4.12 -1.89
C GLN A 16 13.50 4.80 -1.70
N ASP A 17 14.56 4.00 -1.50
CA ASP A 17 15.92 4.53 -1.38
C ASP A 17 16.26 5.40 -2.61
N GLY A 18 16.52 6.69 -2.38
CA GLY A 18 16.89 7.66 -3.42
C GLY A 18 15.72 8.44 -4.05
N GLY A 19 14.48 8.20 -3.66
CA GLY A 19 13.31 8.97 -4.12
C GLY A 19 11.99 8.22 -3.88
N GLY A 20 10.91 8.95 -3.59
CA GLY A 20 9.59 8.33 -3.43
C GLY A 20 9.06 7.72 -4.75
N GLY A 21 8.18 6.73 -4.63
CA GLY A 21 7.45 6.12 -5.72
C GLY A 21 5.94 6.34 -5.59
N PHE A 22 5.23 6.20 -6.70
CA PHE A 22 3.77 6.26 -6.76
C PHE A 22 3.29 5.21 -7.77
N GLY A 23 2.23 4.48 -7.40
CA GLY A 23 1.65 3.47 -8.28
C GLY A 23 0.48 2.74 -7.65
N GLN A 24 -0.05 1.77 -8.39
CA GLN A 24 -1.22 0.98 -8.03
C GLN A 24 -0.81 -0.40 -7.55
N ILE A 25 -1.38 -0.86 -6.44
CA ILE A 25 -1.16 -2.21 -5.91
C ILE A 25 -1.80 -3.23 -6.85
N VAL A 26 -1.04 -4.22 -7.29
CA VAL A 26 -1.53 -5.34 -8.12
C VAL A 26 -1.55 -6.67 -7.35
N GLY A 27 -0.92 -6.71 -6.18
CA GLY A 27 -0.81 -7.89 -5.34
C GLY A 27 0.12 -7.66 -4.16
N GLY A 28 0.30 -8.68 -3.33
CA GLY A 28 1.22 -8.61 -2.20
C GLY A 28 1.44 -9.97 -1.56
N SER A 29 2.48 -10.05 -0.75
CA SER A 29 2.83 -11.21 0.06
C SER A 29 3.10 -10.78 1.50
N HIS A 30 2.75 -11.64 2.44
CA HIS A 30 3.00 -11.44 3.86
C HIS A 30 4.09 -12.40 4.34
N ASP A 31 5.20 -11.88 4.88
CA ASP A 31 6.36 -12.67 5.32
C ASP A 31 6.31 -13.08 6.80
N GLY A 32 5.31 -12.63 7.55
CA GLY A 32 5.15 -12.93 8.98
C GLY A 32 5.24 -11.68 9.86
N GLU A 33 6.02 -10.68 9.43
CA GLU A 33 6.19 -9.42 10.16
C GLU A 33 5.54 -8.23 9.45
N SER A 34 5.57 -8.22 8.12
CA SER A 34 5.02 -7.12 7.32
C SER A 34 4.43 -7.59 5.99
N TRP A 35 3.61 -6.72 5.39
CA TRP A 35 3.17 -6.90 4.01
C TRP A 35 4.14 -6.23 3.05
N THR A 36 4.51 -6.96 2.00
CA THR A 36 5.20 -6.41 0.84
C THR A 36 4.25 -6.41 -0.35
N TYR A 37 4.01 -5.24 -0.94
CA TYR A 37 3.10 -5.03 -2.05
C TYR A 37 3.85 -4.93 -3.38
N SER A 38 3.31 -5.58 -4.42
CA SER A 38 3.73 -5.37 -5.81
C SER A 38 2.95 -4.19 -6.37
N VAL A 39 3.68 -3.20 -6.89
CA VAL A 39 3.14 -1.92 -7.33
C VAL A 39 3.43 -1.72 -8.80
N ARG A 40 2.40 -1.41 -9.58
CA ARG A 40 2.50 -1.03 -10.98
C ARG A 40 2.53 0.49 -11.10
N GLY A 41 3.52 1.03 -11.81
CA GLY A 41 3.61 2.47 -12.05
C GLY A 41 2.44 3.03 -12.88
N PRO A 42 2.25 4.37 -12.85
CA PRO A 42 1.12 5.04 -13.49
C PRO A 42 1.18 5.07 -15.02
N ILE A 43 2.35 4.85 -15.61
CA ILE A 43 2.53 4.85 -17.06
C ILE A 43 2.30 3.42 -17.56
N ILE A 44 1.44 3.26 -18.56
CA ILE A 44 1.21 1.97 -19.24
C ILE A 44 2.58 1.57 -19.84
N ASP A 45 3.11 0.41 -19.44
CA ASP A 45 4.51 -0.08 -19.63
C ASP A 45 5.55 0.22 -18.51
N THR A 46 5.13 0.70 -17.33
CA THR A 46 6.10 0.87 -16.22
C THR A 46 6.48 -0.47 -15.54
N THR A 47 7.75 -0.55 -15.14
CA THR A 47 8.36 -1.53 -14.23
C THR A 47 7.49 -1.82 -13.01
N PHE A 48 7.41 -3.10 -12.61
CA PHE A 48 6.87 -3.47 -11.29
C PHE A 48 7.89 -3.08 -10.21
N ALA A 49 7.41 -2.36 -9.22
CA ALA A 49 8.16 -2.07 -8.00
C ALA A 49 7.59 -2.86 -6.82
N THR A 50 8.35 -2.93 -5.74
CA THR A 50 7.89 -3.49 -4.47
C THR A 50 7.91 -2.39 -3.42
N ALA A 51 6.83 -2.28 -2.65
CA ALA A 51 6.71 -1.35 -1.54
C ALA A 51 6.38 -2.13 -0.27
N ARG A 52 7.15 -1.95 0.80
CA ARG A 52 6.80 -2.51 2.12
C ARG A 52 5.72 -1.66 2.77
N GLN A 53 4.93 -2.28 3.63
CA GLN A 53 3.84 -1.59 4.33
C GLN A 53 4.31 -0.35 5.10
N ASP A 54 5.47 -0.43 5.75
CA ASP A 54 6.08 0.65 6.53
C ASP A 54 6.69 1.77 5.67
N GLU A 55 6.89 1.51 4.38
CA GLU A 55 7.36 2.50 3.40
C GLU A 55 6.22 3.30 2.78
N ILE A 56 4.97 2.80 2.88
CA ILE A 56 3.79 3.49 2.36
C ILE A 56 3.53 4.73 3.21
N THR A 57 3.43 5.87 2.53
CA THR A 57 3.22 7.18 3.16
C THR A 57 1.81 7.68 2.97
N HIS A 58 1.16 7.32 1.87
CA HIS A 58 -0.22 7.72 1.58
C HIS A 58 -0.89 6.65 0.73
N TYR A 59 -2.20 6.55 0.85
CA TYR A 59 -3.04 5.75 -0.03
C TYR A 59 -4.22 6.55 -0.55
N TYR A 60 -4.71 6.18 -1.72
CA TYR A 60 -5.87 6.82 -2.34
C TYR A 60 -7.12 6.01 -2.06
N GLU A 61 -8.13 6.67 -1.50
CA GLU A 61 -9.44 6.09 -1.27
C GLU A 61 -10.52 7.16 -1.39
N ASN A 62 -11.66 6.81 -1.99
CA ASN A 62 -12.84 7.69 -2.09
C ASN A 62 -12.53 9.10 -2.61
N GLY A 63 -11.64 9.21 -3.61
CA GLY A 63 -11.31 10.49 -4.21
C GLY A 63 -10.21 11.28 -3.51
N SER A 64 -9.69 10.79 -2.37
CA SER A 64 -8.77 11.54 -1.50
C SER A 64 -7.51 10.74 -1.17
N TRP A 65 -6.41 11.46 -0.96
CA TRP A 65 -5.18 10.90 -0.39
C TRP A 65 -5.26 10.91 1.12
N LEU A 66 -5.10 9.74 1.73
CA LEU A 66 -5.14 9.50 3.16
C LEU A 66 -3.75 9.12 3.69
N GLU A 67 -3.50 9.45 4.95
CA GLU A 67 -2.28 9.07 5.68
C GLU A 67 -2.16 7.54 5.76
N PRO A 68 -0.95 6.97 5.84
CA PRO A 68 -0.80 5.53 5.80
C PRO A 68 -1.39 4.92 7.06
N HIS A 69 -1.82 3.66 6.98
CA HIS A 69 -2.23 2.93 8.17
C HIS A 69 -1.02 2.82 9.10
N SER A 70 -1.01 3.62 10.18
CA SER A 70 0.11 3.77 11.11
C SER A 70 0.56 2.41 11.63
N GLY A 71 1.69 1.91 11.11
CA GLY A 71 2.36 0.71 11.59
C GLY A 71 2.95 0.96 12.97
N GLY A 72 2.16 0.77 14.02
CA GLY A 72 2.62 0.86 15.41
C GLY A 72 1.50 0.76 16.45
N MET A 73 1.01 -0.47 16.68
CA MET A 73 0.32 -0.94 17.89
C MET A 73 -0.89 -0.12 18.41
N ASN A 74 -2.08 -0.75 18.37
CA ASN A 74 -3.39 -0.31 18.87
C ASN A 74 -4.20 0.68 18.00
N GLY A 75 -5.22 0.11 17.35
CA GLY A 75 -6.51 0.78 17.14
C GLY A 75 -6.58 1.71 15.93
N GLY A 76 -7.01 1.19 14.79
CA GLY A 76 -7.40 2.04 13.66
C GLY A 76 -7.56 1.30 12.35
N SER A 77 -8.69 0.61 12.21
CA SER A 77 -9.33 0.23 10.94
C SER A 77 -8.49 -0.54 9.91
N ALA A 78 -8.41 -1.86 10.11
CA ALA A 78 -8.46 -2.79 8.99
C ALA A 78 -9.72 -2.49 8.16
N TYR A 79 -9.62 -2.51 6.83
CA TYR A 79 -10.75 -2.23 5.94
C TYR A 79 -11.98 -3.00 6.38
N THR A 80 -12.95 -2.28 6.94
CA THR A 80 -14.29 -2.82 7.10
C THR A 80 -15.04 -2.33 5.88
N GLU A 81 -15.18 -3.23 4.90
CA GLU A 81 -16.19 -3.08 3.86
C GLU A 81 -17.55 -3.04 4.57
N GLN A 82 -18.07 -1.84 4.82
CA GLN A 82 -19.45 -1.66 5.25
C GLN A 82 -20.32 -1.57 4.01
N ASN A 83 -20.83 -2.75 3.63
CA ASN A 83 -22.14 -3.05 3.02
C ASN A 83 -22.64 -2.13 1.90
#